data_AF-A0A453FMI0-F1
#
_entry.id   AF-A0A453FMI0-F1
#
_cell.length_a   1.000
_cell.length_b   1.000
_cell.length_c   1.000
_cell.angle_alpha   90.00
_cell.angle_beta   90.00
_cell.angle_gamma   90.00
#
_symmetry.space_group_name_H-M   'P 1'
#
loop_
_entity.id
_entity.type
_entity.pdbx_description
1 polymer ?
#
loop_
_entity_poly.entity_id
_entity_poly.type
_entity_poly.pdbx_seq_one_letter_code
_entity_poly.pdbx_strand_id
1 'polypeptide(L)'
;SFEYAVLSPLVILYSSNKNIDVQMGALKILLHVLERHGEKLSYSWPSILHMLRAVADASEKDVISLGFQSVRVIMNEGLATIPVQCLDECILVTGAYGAQKTDINISLTAAGLLWTATDFIVKGLSGRSVQKANHLNEEVQLGVSTEEGDIPTSEEGVKRNPLQQLVDYNKLFFSVFSVLQKLGADDRPEVRNSAVRTLFQTLCTHGQKLSLSMWEDCLWIYVFPMLEHVSHLASTSSKDEWHGKELGTRAGKAVHMLIHHSRNTAQKQWDETIVLLLGGIARLLRSFFPLLQQLSKFSSG
;
A
#
# COMPACT_ATOMS: atom_id res chain seq x y z
N SER A 1 0.93 6.60 -28.95
CA SER A 1 -0.09 5.54 -29.15
C SER A 1 -1.47 6.17 -29.18
N PHE A 2 -2.49 5.46 -29.69
CA PHE A 2 -3.89 5.92 -29.64
C PHE A 2 -4.35 6.19 -28.19
N GLU A 3 -3.99 5.32 -27.25
CA GLU A 3 -4.25 5.49 -25.82
C GLU A 3 -3.78 6.85 -25.29
N TYR A 4 -2.55 7.25 -25.64
CA TYR A 4 -1.97 8.51 -25.19
C TYR A 4 -2.70 9.72 -25.80
N ALA A 5 -3.06 9.64 -27.08
CA ALA A 5 -3.79 10.71 -27.75
C ALA A 5 -5.19 10.95 -27.14
N VAL A 6 -5.83 9.91 -26.61
CA VAL A 6 -7.16 10.00 -25.96
C VAL A 6 -7.04 10.44 -24.50
N LEU A 7 -6.05 9.93 -23.77
CA LEU A 7 -5.95 10.14 -22.31
C LEU A 7 -5.13 11.38 -21.93
N SER A 8 -4.16 11.79 -22.75
CA SER A 8 -3.37 13.01 -22.49
C SER A 8 -4.23 14.27 -22.35
N PRO A 9 -5.22 14.53 -23.23
CA PRO A 9 -6.13 15.66 -23.05
C PRO A 9 -6.89 15.66 -21.72
N LEU A 10 -7.29 14.48 -21.20
CA LEU A 10 -7.98 14.39 -19.91
C LEU A 10 -7.08 14.84 -18.77
N VAL A 11 -5.80 14.44 -18.79
CA VAL A 11 -4.81 14.85 -17.80
C VAL A 11 -4.56 16.36 -17.86
N ILE A 12 -4.50 16.94 -19.06
CA ILE A 12 -4.37 18.39 -19.26
C ILE A 12 -5.61 19.13 -18.74
N LEU A 13 -6.81 18.65 -19.09
CA LEU A 13 -8.07 19.23 -18.63
C LEU A 13 -8.19 19.23 -17.11
N TYR A 14 -7.73 18.17 -16.45
CA TYR A 14 -7.71 18.12 -14.99
C TYR A 14 -6.69 19.10 -14.39
N SER A 15 -5.44 19.07 -14.86
CA SER A 15 -4.32 19.82 -14.27
C SER A 15 -4.33 21.32 -14.58
N SER A 16 -4.82 21.71 -15.75
CA SER A 16 -4.72 23.10 -16.25
C SER A 16 -5.97 23.93 -15.98
N ASN A 17 -7.09 23.31 -15.61
CA ASN A 17 -8.36 23.99 -15.42
C ASN A 17 -8.73 24.10 -13.94
N LYS A 18 -9.15 25.28 -13.50
CA LYS A 18 -9.67 25.52 -12.14
C LYS A 18 -11.17 25.23 -12.02
N ASN A 19 -11.85 25.00 -13.15
CA ASN A 19 -13.27 24.70 -13.18
C ASN A 19 -13.51 23.23 -12.76
N ILE A 20 -14.18 23.08 -11.60
CA ILE A 20 -14.49 21.79 -10.99
C ILE A 20 -15.33 20.91 -11.94
N ASP A 21 -16.27 21.47 -12.69
CA ASP A 21 -17.12 20.70 -13.61
C ASP A 21 -16.29 20.06 -14.73
N VAL A 22 -15.28 20.78 -15.23
CA VAL A 22 -14.36 20.26 -16.26
C VAL A 22 -13.47 19.17 -15.68
N GLN A 23 -12.93 19.37 -14.49
CA GLN A 23 -12.13 18.35 -13.78
C GLN A 23 -12.96 17.08 -13.52
N MET A 24 -14.20 17.25 -13.04
CA MET A 24 -15.14 16.15 -12.81
C MET A 24 -15.50 15.43 -14.12
N GLY A 25 -15.71 16.17 -15.21
CA GLY A 25 -15.94 15.59 -16.54
C GLY A 25 -14.77 14.72 -17.00
N ALA A 26 -13.54 15.21 -16.86
CA ALA A 26 -12.34 14.44 -17.20
C ALA A 26 -12.21 13.16 -16.37
N LEU A 27 -12.46 13.24 -15.06
CA LEU A 27 -12.42 12.08 -14.16
C LEU A 27 -13.53 11.06 -14.46
N LYS A 28 -14.74 11.50 -14.82
CA LYS A 28 -15.84 10.59 -15.24
C LYS A 28 -15.46 9.81 -16.50
N ILE A 29 -14.84 10.49 -17.47
CA ILE A 29 -14.37 9.84 -18.69
C ILE A 29 -13.25 8.85 -18.37
N LEU A 30 -12.27 9.23 -17.52
CA LEU A 30 -11.21 8.31 -17.09
C LEU A 30 -11.80 7.07 -16.43
N LEU A 31 -12.70 7.23 -15.47
CA LEU A 31 -13.34 6.12 -14.77
C LEU A 31 -13.99 5.16 -15.76
N HIS A 32 -14.77 5.69 -16.70
CA HIS A 32 -15.41 4.87 -17.73
C HIS A 32 -14.41 4.10 -18.60
N VAL A 33 -13.28 4.74 -18.99
CA VAL A 33 -12.22 4.08 -19.75
C VAL A 33 -11.58 2.95 -18.94
N LEU A 34 -11.31 3.17 -17.64
CA LEU A 34 -10.74 2.15 -16.77
C LEU A 34 -11.68 0.95 -16.60
N GLU A 35 -12.97 1.19 -16.35
CA GLU A 35 -13.99 0.14 -16.19
C GLU A 35 -14.19 -0.71 -17.45
N ARG A 36 -14.07 -0.11 -18.65
CA ARG A 36 -14.38 -0.79 -19.92
C ARG A 36 -13.16 -1.33 -20.66
N HIS A 37 -12.02 -0.67 -20.50
CA HIS A 37 -10.85 -0.84 -21.34
C HIS A 37 -9.53 -0.84 -20.56
N GLY A 38 -9.55 -0.80 -19.23
CA GLY A 38 -8.34 -0.74 -18.40
C GLY A 38 -7.33 -1.84 -18.71
N GLU A 39 -7.79 -3.08 -18.90
CA GLU A 39 -6.95 -4.23 -19.24
C GLU A 39 -6.20 -4.12 -20.59
N LYS A 40 -6.67 -3.23 -21.48
CA LYS A 40 -6.08 -3.01 -22.81
C LYS A 40 -5.07 -1.87 -22.81
N LEU A 41 -4.99 -1.09 -21.73
CA LEU A 41 -4.08 0.03 -21.61
C LEU A 41 -2.66 -0.45 -21.33
N SER A 42 -1.68 0.12 -22.02
CA SER A 42 -0.26 -0.20 -21.82
C SER A 42 0.58 1.03 -21.49
N TYR A 43 0.40 2.13 -22.23
CA TYR A 43 1.35 3.25 -22.19
C TYR A 43 0.86 4.44 -21.37
N SER A 44 -0.45 4.58 -21.15
CA SER A 44 -1.02 5.74 -20.47
C SER A 44 -1.02 5.64 -18.94
N TRP A 45 -0.65 4.50 -18.37
CA TRP A 45 -0.68 4.26 -16.92
C TRP A 45 0.09 5.29 -16.08
N PRO A 46 1.33 5.68 -16.41
CA PRO A 46 2.03 6.71 -15.65
C PRO A 46 1.26 8.04 -15.59
N SER A 47 0.64 8.46 -16.72
CA SER A 47 -0.13 9.70 -16.78
C SER A 47 -1.45 9.61 -16.00
N ILE A 48 -2.12 8.44 -16.04
CA ILE A 48 -3.33 8.17 -15.25
C ILE A 48 -3.02 8.24 -13.76
N LEU A 49 -1.98 7.53 -13.31
CA LEU A 49 -1.60 7.48 -11.90
C LEU A 49 -1.11 8.84 -11.39
N HIS A 50 -0.36 9.58 -12.19
CA HIS A 50 0.03 10.95 -11.86
C HIS A 50 -1.19 11.86 -11.66
N MET A 51 -2.18 11.78 -12.55
CA MET A 51 -3.42 12.54 -12.40
C MET A 51 -4.18 12.13 -11.13
N LEU A 52 -4.36 10.83 -10.88
CA LEU A 52 -5.02 10.34 -9.66
C LEU A 52 -4.26 10.71 -8.39
N ARG A 53 -2.92 10.79 -8.43
CA ARG A 53 -2.11 11.28 -7.31
C ARG A 53 -2.45 12.73 -6.97
N ALA A 54 -2.59 13.58 -7.99
CA ALA A 54 -2.97 14.98 -7.81
C ALA A 54 -4.41 15.13 -7.27
N VAL A 55 -5.32 14.24 -7.69
CA VAL A 55 -6.70 14.22 -7.20
C VAL A 55 -6.80 13.96 -5.70
N ALA A 56 -5.89 13.16 -5.15
CA ALA A 56 -5.85 12.90 -3.71
C ALA A 56 -5.60 14.18 -2.87
N ASP A 57 -4.97 15.20 -3.47
CA ASP A 57 -4.67 16.47 -2.79
C ASP A 57 -5.75 17.55 -3.03
N ALA A 58 -6.83 17.24 -3.75
CA ALA A 58 -7.93 18.17 -3.98
C ALA A 58 -8.68 18.53 -2.67
N SER A 59 -9.28 19.71 -2.59
CA SER A 59 -10.15 20.12 -1.46
C SER A 59 -11.58 19.59 -1.59
N GLU A 60 -12.05 19.43 -2.82
CA GLU A 60 -13.44 19.13 -3.11
C GLU A 60 -13.74 17.65 -2.91
N LYS A 61 -14.67 17.36 -2.00
CA LYS A 61 -15.07 16.00 -1.65
C LYS A 61 -15.50 15.19 -2.88
N ASP A 62 -16.27 15.79 -3.78
CA ASP A 62 -16.79 15.10 -4.96
C ASP A 62 -15.68 14.73 -5.95
N VAL A 63 -14.67 15.59 -6.07
CA VAL A 63 -13.50 15.36 -6.93
C VAL A 63 -12.65 14.21 -6.40
N ILE A 64 -12.34 14.22 -5.09
CA ILE A 64 -11.59 13.13 -4.45
C ILE A 64 -12.39 11.83 -4.54
N SER A 65 -13.68 11.85 -4.23
CA SER A 65 -14.55 10.67 -4.27
C SER A 65 -14.58 10.03 -5.66
N LEU A 66 -14.70 10.84 -6.71
CA LEU A 66 -14.71 10.36 -8.08
C LEU A 66 -13.34 9.79 -8.51
N GLY A 67 -12.24 10.46 -8.17
CA GLY A 67 -10.90 9.91 -8.42
C GLY A 67 -10.66 8.60 -7.66
N PHE A 68 -11.15 8.50 -6.43
CA PHE A 68 -11.01 7.29 -5.62
C PHE A 68 -11.77 6.10 -6.20
N GLN A 69 -12.90 6.32 -6.89
CA GLN A 69 -13.58 5.25 -7.65
C GLN A 69 -12.65 4.63 -8.70
N SER A 70 -11.86 5.45 -9.40
CA SER A 70 -10.86 4.96 -10.35
C SER A 70 -9.78 4.13 -9.66
N VAL A 71 -9.27 4.58 -8.51
CA VAL A 71 -8.31 3.82 -7.71
C VAL A 71 -8.88 2.48 -7.26
N ARG A 72 -10.16 2.43 -6.85
CA ARG A 72 -10.83 1.16 -6.47
C ARG A 72 -10.90 0.17 -7.63
N VAL A 73 -11.20 0.62 -8.85
CA VAL A 73 -11.20 -0.24 -10.05
C VAL A 73 -9.80 -0.81 -10.28
N ILE A 74 -8.78 0.05 -10.25
CA ILE A 74 -7.38 -0.36 -10.46
C ILE A 74 -6.94 -1.38 -9.40
N MET A 75 -7.22 -1.14 -8.13
CA MET A 75 -6.72 -1.96 -7.03
C MET A 75 -7.47 -3.29 -6.86
N ASN A 76 -8.74 -3.38 -7.26
CA ASN A 76 -9.52 -4.62 -7.15
C ASN A 76 -9.46 -5.48 -8.41
N GLU A 77 -9.42 -4.86 -9.60
CA GLU A 77 -9.58 -5.57 -10.88
C GLU A 77 -8.37 -5.38 -11.80
N GLY A 78 -7.61 -4.29 -11.65
CA GLY A 78 -6.51 -3.92 -12.54
C GLY A 78 -5.12 -4.43 -12.16
N LEU A 79 -4.90 -4.93 -10.94
CA LEU A 79 -3.55 -5.30 -10.46
C LEU A 79 -2.85 -6.37 -11.32
N ALA A 80 -3.61 -7.28 -11.93
CA ALA A 80 -3.05 -8.33 -12.78
C ALA A 80 -2.74 -7.86 -14.22
N THR A 81 -3.34 -6.74 -14.66
CA THR A 81 -3.28 -6.27 -16.05
C THR A 81 -2.42 -5.01 -16.19
N ILE A 82 -2.26 -4.24 -15.11
CA ILE A 82 -1.41 -3.05 -15.12
C ILE A 82 0.07 -3.43 -15.36
N PRO A 83 0.84 -2.63 -16.14
CA PRO A 83 2.26 -2.84 -16.29
C PRO A 83 3.00 -2.84 -14.95
N VAL A 84 3.92 -3.79 -14.82
CA VAL A 84 4.58 -4.10 -13.55
C VAL A 84 5.37 -2.94 -12.97
N GLN A 85 5.90 -2.07 -13.83
CA GLN A 85 6.60 -0.85 -13.45
C GLN A 85 5.68 0.22 -12.82
N CYS A 86 4.37 0.10 -12.97
CA CYS A 86 3.37 1.02 -12.42
C CYS A 86 2.77 0.54 -11.09
N LEU A 87 3.01 -0.72 -10.70
CA LEU A 87 2.44 -1.30 -9.47
C LEU A 87 2.84 -0.54 -8.21
N ASP A 88 4.09 -0.10 -8.13
CA ASP A 88 4.59 0.70 -7.00
C ASP A 88 3.85 2.03 -6.90
N GLU A 89 3.68 2.71 -8.03
CA GLU A 89 2.93 3.98 -8.08
C GLU A 89 1.45 3.79 -7.72
N CYS A 90 0.81 2.67 -8.07
CA CYS A 90 -0.55 2.36 -7.60
C CYS A 90 -0.66 2.27 -6.07
N ILE A 91 0.35 1.65 -5.43
CA ILE A 91 0.42 1.55 -3.97
C ILE A 91 0.58 2.96 -3.37
N LEU A 92 1.46 3.78 -3.94
CA LEU A 92 1.71 5.15 -3.47
C LEU A 92 0.47 6.06 -3.64
N VAL A 93 -0.22 5.98 -4.80
CA VAL A 93 -1.48 6.69 -5.04
C VAL A 93 -2.53 6.25 -4.03
N THR A 94 -2.70 4.95 -3.80
CA THR A 94 -3.62 4.44 -2.78
C THR A 94 -3.28 4.98 -1.39
N GLY A 95 -1.99 5.05 -1.05
CA GLY A 95 -1.50 5.68 0.17
C GLY A 95 -1.87 7.15 0.30
N ALA A 96 -1.81 7.90 -0.79
CA ALA A 96 -2.23 9.30 -0.80
C ALA A 96 -3.73 9.48 -0.49
N TYR A 97 -4.59 8.61 -1.05
CA TYR A 97 -6.01 8.56 -0.68
C TYR A 97 -6.23 8.07 0.76
N GLY A 98 -5.31 7.27 1.31
CA GLY A 98 -5.21 6.99 2.73
C GLY A 98 -4.99 8.26 3.56
N ALA A 99 -4.09 9.12 3.11
CA ALA A 99 -3.62 10.29 3.85
C ALA A 99 -4.46 11.56 3.68
N GLN A 100 -5.27 11.68 2.62
CA GLN A 100 -6.13 12.85 2.41
C GLN A 100 -7.07 13.09 3.61
N LYS A 101 -7.46 14.35 3.83
CA LYS A 101 -8.15 14.80 5.06
C LYS A 101 -9.62 15.15 4.86
N THR A 102 -10.15 15.02 3.65
CA THR A 102 -11.49 15.48 3.26
C THR A 102 -12.58 14.45 3.58
N ASP A 103 -12.34 13.16 3.33
CA ASP A 103 -13.30 12.09 3.66
C ASP A 103 -12.62 10.90 4.35
N ILE A 104 -12.91 10.69 5.63
CA ILE A 104 -12.34 9.61 6.41
C ILE A 104 -12.67 8.21 5.86
N ASN A 105 -13.82 8.02 5.22
CA ASN A 105 -14.21 6.71 4.68
C ASN A 105 -13.32 6.31 3.50
N ILE A 106 -12.87 7.29 2.71
CA ILE A 106 -11.90 7.07 1.63
C ILE A 106 -10.58 6.59 2.24
N SER A 107 -10.11 7.24 3.30
CA SER A 107 -8.89 6.84 4.02
C SER A 107 -8.97 5.40 4.54
N LEU A 108 -10.07 5.03 5.19
CA LEU A 108 -10.30 3.69 5.73
C LEU A 108 -10.40 2.63 4.62
N THR A 109 -11.08 2.96 3.53
CA THR A 109 -11.18 2.05 2.37
C THR A 109 -9.82 1.86 1.70
N ALA A 110 -9.01 2.92 1.58
CA ALA A 110 -7.67 2.84 1.02
C ALA A 110 -6.75 1.91 1.83
N ALA A 111 -6.84 1.94 3.17
CA ALA A 111 -6.13 0.97 4.02
C ALA A 111 -6.55 -0.48 3.71
N GLY A 112 -7.82 -0.72 3.39
CA GLY A 112 -8.31 -2.02 2.89
C GLY A 112 -7.77 -2.38 1.50
N LEU A 113 -7.60 -1.42 0.59
CA LEU A 113 -7.01 -1.68 -0.73
C LEU A 113 -5.52 -2.04 -0.65
N LEU A 114 -4.79 -1.50 0.33
CA LEU A 114 -3.40 -1.89 0.61
C LEU A 114 -3.29 -3.36 1.05
N TRP A 115 -4.29 -3.85 1.79
CA TRP A 115 -4.42 -5.30 2.04
C TRP A 115 -4.61 -6.08 0.74
N THR A 116 -5.52 -5.66 -0.14
CA THR A 116 -5.74 -6.30 -1.45
C THR A 116 -4.45 -6.35 -2.28
N ALA A 117 -3.68 -5.26 -2.30
CA ALA A 117 -2.38 -5.21 -2.97
C ALA A 117 -1.40 -6.24 -2.40
N THR A 118 -1.36 -6.35 -1.07
CA THR A 118 -0.52 -7.33 -0.37
C THR A 118 -0.90 -8.77 -0.77
N ASP A 119 -2.19 -9.10 -0.78
CA ASP A 119 -2.68 -10.42 -1.19
C ASP A 119 -2.20 -10.77 -2.61
N PHE A 120 -2.25 -9.81 -3.54
CA PHE A 120 -1.74 -9.97 -4.89
C PHE A 120 -0.22 -10.17 -4.93
N ILE A 121 0.54 -9.31 -4.23
CA ILE A 121 2.00 -9.34 -4.19
C ILE A 121 2.51 -10.68 -3.62
N VAL A 122 1.90 -11.16 -2.53
CA VAL A 122 2.30 -12.40 -1.87
C VAL A 122 2.03 -13.63 -2.73
N LYS A 123 0.97 -13.63 -3.54
CA LYS A 123 0.75 -14.67 -4.57
C LYS A 123 1.89 -14.66 -5.60
N GLY A 124 2.35 -13.48 -6.01
CA GLY A 124 3.53 -13.31 -6.88
C GLY A 124 4.83 -13.84 -6.26
N LEU A 125 5.04 -13.62 -4.96
CA LEU A 125 6.19 -14.15 -4.21
C LEU A 125 6.23 -15.69 -4.23
N SER A 126 5.08 -16.33 -4.05
CA SER A 126 4.97 -17.80 -4.05
C SER A 126 5.22 -18.41 -5.44
N GLY A 127 4.82 -17.73 -6.52
CA GLY A 127 5.07 -18.17 -7.90
C GLY A 127 6.56 -18.28 -8.25
N ARG A 128 7.40 -17.39 -7.69
CA ARG A 128 8.87 -17.44 -7.84
C ARG A 128 9.51 -18.65 -7.16
N SER A 129 9.03 -19.06 -5.99
CA SER A 129 9.60 -20.20 -5.25
C SER A 129 9.47 -21.51 -6.04
N VAL A 130 8.35 -21.68 -6.75
CA VAL A 130 8.09 -22.88 -7.57
C VAL A 130 8.94 -22.87 -8.86
N GLN A 131 9.07 -21.72 -9.52
CA GLN A 131 9.90 -21.60 -10.73
C GLN A 131 11.40 -21.78 -10.45
N LYS A 132 11.89 -21.26 -9.31
CA LYS A 132 13.30 -21.41 -8.90
C LYS A 132 13.63 -22.86 -8.52
N ALA A 133 12.71 -23.58 -7.88
CA ALA A 133 12.88 -25.00 -7.57
C ALA A 133 12.89 -25.89 -8.83
N ASN A 134 12.08 -25.56 -9.84
CA ASN A 134 12.04 -26.30 -11.10
C ASN A 134 13.32 -26.11 -11.92
N HIS A 135 13.89 -24.91 -11.98
CA HIS A 135 15.17 -24.66 -12.67
C HIS A 135 16.38 -25.31 -11.98
N LEU A 136 16.40 -25.39 -10.65
CA LEU A 136 17.46 -26.08 -9.91
C LEU A 136 17.44 -27.61 -10.16
N ASN A 137 16.29 -28.19 -10.47
CA ASN A 137 16.19 -29.61 -10.81
C ASN A 137 16.67 -29.92 -12.23
N GLU A 138 16.61 -28.96 -13.16
CA GLU A 138 17.10 -29.12 -14.53
C GLU A 138 18.64 -29.06 -14.62
N GLU A 139 19.31 -28.24 -13.80
CA GLU A 139 20.78 -28.14 -13.81
C GLU A 139 21.49 -29.36 -13.17
N VAL A 140 20.79 -30.15 -12.35
CA VAL A 140 21.35 -31.34 -11.67
C VAL A 140 21.27 -32.62 -12.53
N GLN A 141 20.56 -32.60 -13.67
CA GLN A 141 20.40 -33.77 -14.55
C GLN A 141 21.39 -33.85 -15.73
N LEU A 142 22.33 -32.91 -15.86
CA LEU A 142 23.29 -32.85 -16.98
C LEU A 142 24.71 -33.33 -16.64
N GLY A 143 24.87 -34.16 -15.62
CA GLY A 143 26.15 -34.80 -15.31
C GLY A 143 26.01 -36.31 -15.14
N VAL A 144 26.41 -37.08 -16.17
CA VAL A 144 27.08 -38.41 -16.17
C VAL A 144 26.86 -39.11 -17.54
N SER A 145 27.90 -39.05 -18.41
CA SER A 145 28.49 -40.03 -19.37
C SER A 145 27.59 -40.98 -20.22
N THR A 146 27.84 -41.35 -21.49
CA THR A 146 29.06 -41.47 -22.34
C THR A 146 28.63 -41.79 -23.80
N GLU A 147 29.44 -41.36 -24.79
CA GLU A 147 29.71 -41.93 -26.16
C GLU A 147 28.52 -42.08 -27.16
N GLU A 148 28.58 -41.79 -28.47
CA GLU A 148 29.64 -41.54 -29.47
C GLU A 148 28.94 -40.91 -30.72
N GLY A 149 29.61 -40.02 -31.47
CA GLY A 149 29.26 -39.72 -32.87
C GLY A 149 29.00 -38.26 -33.27
N ASP A 150 29.98 -37.68 -33.98
CA ASP A 150 30.00 -36.48 -34.83
C ASP A 150 30.26 -35.06 -34.25
N ILE A 151 31.25 -34.42 -34.89
CA ILE A 151 31.93 -33.13 -34.62
C ILE A 151 31.17 -31.94 -35.25
N PRO A 152 31.32 -30.72 -34.72
CA PRO A 152 30.26 -29.72 -34.66
C PRO A 152 30.40 -28.58 -35.68
N THR A 153 29.28 -27.93 -35.99
CA THR A 153 29.27 -26.53 -36.42
C THR A 153 28.41 -25.73 -35.45
N SER A 154 29.11 -25.08 -34.53
CA SER A 154 28.62 -23.97 -33.71
C SER A 154 28.01 -22.88 -34.58
N GLU A 155 26.82 -22.41 -34.21
CA GLU A 155 26.67 -20.99 -33.89
C GLU A 155 25.50 -20.79 -32.92
N GLU A 156 25.89 -20.29 -31.75
CA GLU A 156 25.08 -20.01 -30.59
C GLU A 156 24.07 -18.89 -30.89
N GLY A 157 22.88 -19.06 -30.36
CA GLY A 157 21.85 -18.03 -30.44
C GLY A 157 20.67 -18.34 -29.55
N VAL A 158 20.90 -18.80 -28.31
CA VAL A 158 19.86 -18.73 -27.28
C VAL A 158 19.61 -17.24 -27.04
N LYS A 159 18.70 -16.67 -27.83
CA LYS A 159 18.13 -15.34 -27.62
C LYS A 159 17.34 -15.38 -26.32
N ARG A 160 18.03 -15.28 -25.18
CA ARG A 160 17.40 -14.86 -23.93
C ARG A 160 16.82 -13.48 -24.19
N ASN A 161 15.49 -13.40 -24.21
CA ASN A 161 14.76 -12.16 -24.42
C ASN A 161 15.23 -11.09 -23.42
N PRO A 162 15.71 -9.90 -23.84
CA PRO A 162 16.21 -8.86 -22.92
C PRO A 162 15.13 -8.14 -22.09
N LEU A 163 13.86 -8.57 -22.16
CA LEU A 163 12.71 -7.82 -21.65
C LEU A 163 11.89 -8.56 -20.58
N GLN A 164 12.40 -9.64 -19.99
CA GLN A 164 11.77 -10.20 -18.80
C GLN A 164 12.11 -9.32 -17.59
N GLN A 165 11.52 -8.12 -17.53
CA GLN A 165 11.63 -7.20 -16.42
C GLN A 165 10.99 -7.89 -15.21
N LEU A 166 11.82 -8.59 -14.45
CA LEU A 166 11.36 -9.45 -13.38
C LEU A 166 10.79 -8.57 -12.28
N VAL A 167 9.48 -8.67 -12.05
CA VAL A 167 8.80 -7.89 -11.00
C VAL A 167 9.45 -8.18 -9.66
N ASP A 168 9.95 -7.13 -9.01
CA ASP A 168 10.47 -7.24 -7.66
C ASP A 168 9.33 -7.12 -6.65
N TYR A 169 8.64 -8.24 -6.43
CA TYR A 169 7.55 -8.35 -5.46
C TYR A 169 8.01 -8.07 -4.01
N ASN A 170 9.30 -8.23 -3.68
CA ASN A 170 9.81 -7.86 -2.35
C ASN A 170 9.76 -6.33 -2.21
N LYS A 171 10.23 -5.60 -3.22
CA LYS A 171 10.15 -4.14 -3.25
C LYS A 171 8.70 -3.65 -3.14
N LEU A 172 7.76 -4.26 -3.87
CA LEU A 172 6.34 -3.92 -3.79
C LEU A 172 5.76 -4.18 -2.39
N PHE A 173 6.11 -5.31 -1.77
CA PHE A 173 5.67 -5.64 -0.41
C PHE A 173 6.13 -4.57 0.59
N PHE A 174 7.39 -4.16 0.51
CA PHE A 174 7.95 -3.11 1.36
C PHE A 174 7.41 -1.71 1.06
N SER A 175 6.98 -1.46 -0.18
CA SER A 175 6.25 -0.23 -0.54
C SER A 175 4.92 -0.14 0.22
N VAL A 176 4.15 -1.24 0.26
CA VAL A 176 2.91 -1.29 1.07
C VAL A 176 3.20 -1.04 2.55
N PHE A 177 4.25 -1.65 3.11
CA PHE A 177 4.64 -1.46 4.50
C PHE A 177 5.03 -0.01 4.80
N SER A 178 5.76 0.64 3.88
CA SER A 178 6.12 2.06 4.01
C SER A 178 4.86 2.95 4.04
N VAL A 179 3.89 2.67 3.18
CA VAL A 179 2.62 3.41 3.17
C VAL A 179 1.83 3.18 4.46
N LEU A 180 1.66 1.93 4.89
CA LEU A 180 0.94 1.60 6.13
C LEU A 180 1.63 2.20 7.37
N GLN A 181 2.97 2.23 7.40
CA GLN A 181 3.71 2.87 8.49
C GLN A 181 3.46 4.37 8.55
N LYS A 182 3.48 5.07 7.39
CA LYS A 182 3.14 6.50 7.34
C LYS A 182 1.71 6.77 7.79
N LEU A 183 0.75 5.95 7.35
CA LEU A 183 -0.65 6.06 7.79
C LEU A 183 -0.82 5.71 9.28
N GLY A 184 0.02 4.84 9.84
CA GLY A 184 0.06 4.52 11.27
C GLY A 184 0.45 5.71 12.17
N ALA A 185 0.95 6.79 11.59
CA ALA A 185 1.23 8.06 12.25
C ALA A 185 0.18 9.15 11.95
N ASP A 186 -0.96 8.82 11.33
CA ASP A 186 -2.01 9.80 11.03
C ASP A 186 -2.65 10.36 12.32
N ASP A 187 -2.86 11.68 12.36
CA ASP A 187 -3.50 12.38 13.49
C ASP A 187 -4.91 11.84 13.83
N ARG A 188 -5.60 11.25 12.85
CA ARG A 188 -6.95 10.69 13.03
C ARG A 188 -6.87 9.24 13.54
N PRO A 189 -7.41 8.94 14.74
CA PRO A 189 -7.31 7.61 15.36
C PRO A 189 -7.82 6.48 14.48
N GLU A 190 -8.92 6.70 13.79
CA GLU A 190 -9.55 5.68 12.95
C GLU A 190 -8.62 5.26 11.80
N VAL A 191 -7.93 6.22 11.18
CA VAL A 191 -7.03 5.97 10.04
C VAL A 191 -5.77 5.26 10.49
N ARG A 192 -5.08 5.78 11.52
CA ARG A 192 -3.87 5.12 12.02
C ARG A 192 -4.14 3.73 12.58
N ASN A 193 -5.23 3.55 13.33
CA ASN A 193 -5.57 2.26 13.91
C ASN A 193 -5.96 1.26 12.81
N SER A 194 -6.61 1.71 11.73
CA SER A 194 -6.86 0.89 10.55
C SER A 194 -5.55 0.43 9.88
N ALA A 195 -4.61 1.35 9.64
CA ALA A 195 -3.32 1.03 9.03
C ALA A 195 -2.48 0.06 9.88
N VAL A 196 -2.40 0.29 11.20
CA VAL A 196 -1.71 -0.60 12.15
C VAL A 196 -2.34 -2.00 12.11
N ARG A 197 -3.67 -2.10 12.16
CA ARG A 197 -4.37 -3.39 12.07
C ARG A 197 -4.08 -4.10 10.76
N THR A 198 -4.11 -3.38 9.63
CA THR A 198 -3.80 -3.94 8.31
C THR A 198 -2.37 -4.47 8.23
N LEU A 199 -1.39 -3.75 8.79
CA LEU A 199 0.01 -4.19 8.79
C LEU A 199 0.20 -5.48 9.60
N PHE A 200 -0.34 -5.54 10.83
CA PHE A 200 -0.23 -6.77 11.63
C PHE A 200 -1.05 -7.92 11.06
N GLN A 201 -2.21 -7.64 10.46
CA GLN A 201 -2.99 -8.66 9.78
C GLN A 201 -2.19 -9.25 8.61
N THR A 202 -1.49 -8.40 7.84
CA THR A 202 -0.60 -8.82 6.74
C THR A 202 0.46 -9.78 7.22
N LEU A 203 1.21 -9.42 8.27
CA LEU A 203 2.24 -10.28 8.84
C LEU A 203 1.67 -11.57 9.42
N CYS A 204 0.52 -11.50 10.10
CA CYS A 204 -0.13 -12.69 10.65
C CYS A 204 -0.59 -13.68 9.57
N THR A 205 -1.20 -13.19 8.48
CA THR A 205 -1.75 -14.05 7.43
C THR A 205 -0.69 -14.56 6.47
N HIS A 206 0.26 -13.70 6.08
CA HIS A 206 1.23 -14.02 5.02
C HIS A 206 2.63 -14.31 5.52
N GLY A 207 2.87 -14.20 6.83
CA GLY A 207 4.19 -14.35 7.44
C GLY A 207 4.92 -15.65 7.12
N GLN A 208 4.20 -16.76 6.91
CA GLN A 208 4.81 -18.05 6.54
C GLN A 208 5.43 -18.06 5.14
N LYS A 209 5.03 -17.12 4.27
CA LYS A 209 5.53 -16.97 2.90
C LYS A 209 6.72 -16.01 2.80
N LEU A 210 7.07 -15.35 3.90
CA LEU A 210 8.19 -14.41 3.95
C LEU A 210 9.48 -15.15 4.25
N SER A 211 10.56 -14.75 3.59
CA SER A 211 11.91 -15.23 3.92
C SER A 211 12.38 -14.67 5.27
N LEU A 212 13.41 -15.28 5.87
CA LEU A 212 14.01 -14.79 7.12
C LEU A 212 14.51 -13.34 7.00
N SER A 213 15.15 -12.99 5.89
CA SER A 213 15.62 -11.61 5.67
C SER A 213 14.45 -10.62 5.58
N MET A 214 13.35 -11.00 4.92
CA MET A 214 12.16 -10.17 4.87
C MET A 214 11.52 -9.99 6.25
N TRP A 215 11.51 -11.03 7.08
CA TRP A 215 11.06 -10.93 8.47
C TRP A 215 11.91 -9.98 9.29
N GLU A 216 13.22 -10.04 9.13
CA GLU A 216 14.15 -9.12 9.77
C GLU A 216 13.89 -7.67 9.32
N ASP A 217 13.74 -7.42 8.02
CA ASP A 217 13.40 -6.08 7.53
C ASP A 217 12.03 -5.61 8.05
N CYS A 218 11.00 -6.48 8.05
CA CYS A 218 9.67 -6.16 8.58
C CYS A 218 9.73 -5.68 10.03
N LEU A 219 10.49 -6.39 10.88
CA LEU A 219 10.56 -6.09 12.29
C LEU A 219 11.41 -4.84 12.58
N TRP A 220 12.63 -4.76 12.02
CA TRP A 220 13.59 -3.71 12.36
C TRP A 220 13.41 -2.41 11.57
N ILE A 221 12.84 -2.44 10.37
CA ILE A 221 12.62 -1.23 9.56
C ILE A 221 11.20 -0.68 9.74
N TYR A 222 10.21 -1.55 9.99
CA TYR A 222 8.81 -1.15 10.02
C TYR A 222 8.15 -1.26 11.39
N VAL A 223 8.12 -2.45 12.00
CA VAL A 223 7.33 -2.70 13.23
C VAL A 223 7.91 -1.97 14.45
N PHE A 224 9.19 -2.16 14.75
CA PHE A 224 9.81 -1.52 15.92
C PHE A 224 9.93 0.00 15.76
N PRO A 225 10.37 0.54 14.61
CA PRO A 225 10.37 1.99 14.40
C PRO A 225 8.97 2.62 14.47
N MET A 226 7.93 1.90 14.03
CA MET A 226 6.54 2.37 14.20
C MET A 226 6.14 2.44 15.67
N LEU A 227 6.48 1.42 16.47
CA LEU A 227 6.22 1.43 17.90
C LEU A 227 6.94 2.59 18.60
N GLU A 228 8.22 2.79 18.29
CA GLU A 228 9.02 3.90 18.84
C GLU A 228 8.42 5.25 18.46
N HIS A 229 8.08 5.43 17.18
CA HIS A 229 7.51 6.69 16.69
C HIS A 229 6.15 7.00 17.32
N VAL A 230 5.24 6.02 17.38
CA VAL A 230 3.93 6.20 18.03
C VAL A 230 4.08 6.44 19.53
N SER A 231 5.03 5.77 20.19
CA SER A 231 5.34 6.02 21.61
C SER A 231 5.85 7.43 21.84
N HIS A 232 6.70 7.95 20.95
CA HIS A 232 7.14 9.33 20.97
C HIS A 232 5.97 10.30 20.81
N LEU A 233 5.14 10.12 19.76
CA LEU A 233 3.96 10.95 19.52
C LEU A 233 3.01 10.97 20.71
N ALA A 234 2.79 9.81 21.34
CA ALA A 234 2.05 9.72 22.58
C ALA A 234 2.70 10.63 23.63
N SER A 235 3.96 10.40 24.00
CA SER A 235 4.66 11.15 25.05
C SER A 235 4.71 12.68 24.86
N THR A 236 4.71 13.15 23.61
CA THR A 236 4.76 14.57 23.26
C THR A 236 3.38 15.21 23.05
N SER A 237 2.31 14.40 23.03
CA SER A 237 0.97 14.89 22.78
C SER A 237 0.38 15.62 23.99
N SER A 238 -0.51 16.57 23.72
CA SER A 238 -1.11 17.35 24.79
C SER A 238 -1.97 16.46 25.70
N LYS A 239 -1.84 16.72 27.01
CA LYS A 239 -2.72 16.21 28.05
C LYS A 239 -3.94 17.11 28.26
N ASP A 240 -3.99 18.25 27.56
CA ASP A 240 -5.11 19.17 27.60
C ASP A 240 -6.33 18.51 26.95
N GLU A 241 -7.48 18.73 27.56
CA GLU A 241 -8.73 18.17 27.09
C GLU A 241 -9.18 18.89 25.82
N TRP A 242 -9.66 18.14 24.82
CA TRP A 242 -10.27 18.73 23.64
C TRP A 242 -11.60 19.40 24.03
N HIS A 243 -11.65 20.73 23.98
CA HIS A 243 -12.87 21.47 24.32
C HIS A 243 -13.85 21.33 23.16
N GLY A 244 -14.99 20.68 23.41
CA GLY A 244 -16.03 20.48 22.41
C GLY A 244 -16.47 21.78 21.73
N LYS A 245 -16.80 21.70 20.44
CA LYS A 245 -17.35 22.81 19.67
C LYS A 245 -18.55 23.42 20.40
N GLU A 246 -18.59 24.74 20.58
CA GLU A 246 -19.76 25.46 21.08
C GLU A 246 -20.92 25.19 20.11
N LEU A 247 -21.98 24.54 20.60
CA LEU A 247 -23.12 24.12 19.78
C LEU A 247 -24.12 25.27 19.56
N GLY A 248 -23.97 26.36 20.30
CA GLY A 248 -24.80 27.56 20.23
C GLY A 248 -25.10 28.12 21.62
N THR A 249 -25.94 29.14 21.70
CA THR A 249 -26.30 29.83 22.95
C THR A 249 -27.75 29.50 23.32
N ARG A 250 -28.01 29.01 24.55
CA ARG A 250 -29.38 28.83 25.09
C ARG A 250 -29.55 29.76 26.28
N ALA A 251 -30.54 30.66 26.21
CA ALA A 251 -30.82 31.66 27.24
C ALA A 251 -29.60 32.53 27.64
N GLY A 252 -28.80 32.94 26.66
CA GLY A 252 -27.61 33.79 26.88
C GLY A 252 -26.39 33.07 27.45
N LYS A 253 -26.44 31.75 27.65
CA LYS A 253 -25.28 30.92 28.05
C LYS A 253 -24.84 30.02 26.89
N ALA A 254 -23.54 29.99 26.64
CA ALA A 254 -22.92 29.07 25.69
C ALA A 254 -23.24 27.61 26.08
N VAL A 255 -23.83 26.87 25.15
CA VAL A 255 -24.08 25.43 25.27
C VAL A 255 -22.93 24.72 24.60
N HIS A 256 -22.06 24.15 25.41
CA HIS A 256 -21.01 23.26 24.93
C HIS A 256 -21.51 21.83 24.88
N MET A 257 -21.00 21.05 23.92
CA MET A 257 -21.22 19.62 23.90
C MET A 257 -20.65 19.01 25.18
N LEU A 258 -21.51 18.34 25.97
CA LEU A 258 -21.12 17.69 27.22
C LEU A 258 -20.43 16.35 26.87
N ILE A 259 -19.16 16.44 26.54
CA ILE A 259 -18.29 15.29 26.28
C ILE A 259 -17.65 14.92 27.62
N HIS A 260 -17.64 13.63 28.00
CA HIS A 260 -17.01 13.18 29.23
C HIS A 260 -15.51 13.56 29.25
N HIS A 261 -15.22 14.63 29.97
CA HIS A 261 -13.96 15.37 30.07
C HIS A 261 -12.72 14.47 30.30
N SER A 262 -12.84 13.36 31.05
CA SER A 262 -11.69 12.50 31.33
C SER A 262 -11.26 11.53 30.22
N ARG A 263 -11.93 11.45 29.05
CA ARG A 263 -11.71 10.34 28.08
C ARG A 263 -11.01 10.68 26.77
N ASN A 264 -10.74 11.95 26.45
CA ASN A 264 -10.46 12.30 25.06
C ASN A 264 -9.23 13.21 24.81
N THR A 265 -8.18 13.09 25.63
CA THR A 265 -6.92 13.77 25.33
C THR A 265 -6.23 13.13 24.13
N ALA A 266 -5.43 13.90 23.40
CA ALA A 266 -4.63 13.38 22.28
C ALA A 266 -3.73 12.22 22.74
N GLN A 267 -3.16 12.32 23.95
CA GLN A 267 -2.38 11.26 24.59
C GLN A 267 -3.13 9.93 24.66
N LYS A 268 -4.38 9.92 25.16
CA LYS A 268 -5.14 8.66 25.32
C LYS A 268 -5.42 7.99 23.99
N GLN A 269 -5.65 8.79 22.95
CA GLN A 269 -5.88 8.31 21.59
C GLN A 269 -4.60 7.70 20.98
N TRP A 270 -3.41 8.17 21.39
CA TRP A 270 -2.14 7.54 21.02
C TRP A 270 -1.81 6.32 21.88
N ASP A 271 -2.13 6.35 23.18
CA ASP A 271 -1.99 5.20 24.08
C ASP A 271 -2.82 4.00 23.57
N GLU A 272 -4.03 4.23 23.05
CA GLU A 272 -4.84 3.17 22.41
C GLU A 272 -4.10 2.57 21.19
N THR A 273 -3.45 3.40 20.38
CA THR A 273 -2.64 2.95 19.24
C THR A 273 -1.43 2.13 19.70
N ILE A 274 -0.78 2.50 20.81
CA ILE A 274 0.32 1.71 21.41
C ILE A 274 -0.21 0.33 21.83
N VAL A 275 -1.38 0.26 22.48
CA VAL A 275 -1.99 -1.03 22.86
C VAL A 275 -2.24 -1.92 21.64
N LEU A 276 -2.69 -1.34 20.51
CA LEU A 276 -2.86 -2.08 19.27
C LEU A 276 -1.54 -2.61 18.70
N LEU A 277 -0.47 -1.80 18.75
CA LEU A 277 0.88 -2.19 18.31
C LEU A 277 1.43 -3.32 19.17
N LEU A 278 1.41 -3.17 20.50
CA LEU A 278 1.88 -4.20 21.43
C LEU A 278 1.08 -5.49 21.30
N GLY A 279 -0.25 -5.39 21.15
CA GLY A 279 -1.11 -6.54 20.88
C GLY A 279 -0.81 -7.20 19.52
N GLY A 280 -0.44 -6.41 18.51
CA GLY A 280 0.08 -6.91 17.24
C GLY A 280 1.37 -7.70 17.40
N ILE A 281 2.37 -7.11 18.06
CA ILE A 281 3.67 -7.74 18.32
C ILE A 281 3.51 -9.03 19.13
N ALA A 282 2.71 -9.02 20.19
CA ALA A 282 2.43 -10.21 20.99
C ALA A 282 1.83 -11.35 20.15
N ARG A 283 0.94 -11.03 19.20
CA ARG A 283 0.40 -12.02 18.25
C ARG A 283 1.49 -12.56 17.32
N LEU A 284 2.35 -11.70 16.77
CA LEU A 284 3.46 -12.13 15.92
C LEU A 284 4.43 -13.04 16.67
N LEU A 285 4.86 -12.64 17.87
CA LEU A 285 5.72 -13.44 18.73
C LEU A 285 5.09 -14.81 18.99
N ARG A 286 3.83 -14.86 19.41
CA ARG A 286 3.14 -16.12 19.66
C ARG A 286 3.04 -17.02 18.42
N SER A 287 2.75 -16.45 17.25
CA SER A 287 2.50 -17.21 16.03
C SER A 287 3.78 -17.63 15.29
N PHE A 288 4.87 -16.87 15.44
CA PHE A 288 6.10 -17.06 14.66
C PHE A 288 7.34 -17.25 15.54
N PHE A 289 7.20 -17.46 16.86
CA PHE A 289 8.33 -17.60 17.79
C PHE A 289 9.47 -18.50 17.28
N PRO A 290 9.21 -19.73 16.78
CA PRO A 290 10.29 -20.62 16.33
C PRO A 290 11.07 -20.07 15.13
N LEU A 291 10.41 -19.27 14.28
CA LEU A 291 11.04 -18.59 13.15
C LEU A 291 11.82 -17.36 13.64
N LEU A 292 11.22 -16.57 14.54
CA LEU A 292 11.82 -15.34 15.05
C LEU A 292 13.11 -15.60 15.84
N GLN A 293 13.18 -16.71 16.58
CA GLN A 293 14.41 -17.13 17.28
C GLN A 293 15.60 -17.38 16.35
N GLN A 294 15.37 -17.62 15.07
CA GLN A 294 16.42 -17.86 14.07
C GLN A 294 16.95 -16.56 13.45
N LEU A 295 16.33 -15.41 13.73
CA LEU A 295 16.77 -14.14 13.18
C LEU A 295 18.11 -13.72 13.79
N SER A 296 18.99 -13.18 12.95
CA SER A 296 20.37 -12.84 13.31
C SER A 296 20.43 -11.85 14.49
N LYS A 297 19.50 -10.89 14.51
CA LYS A 297 19.39 -9.85 15.53
C LYS A 297 18.52 -10.23 16.74
N PHE A 298 17.94 -11.44 16.78
CA PHE A 298 17.01 -11.82 17.85
C PHE A 298 17.68 -11.85 19.23
N SER A 299 18.94 -12.27 19.30
CA SER A 299 19.75 -12.34 20.52
C SER A 299 20.32 -10.99 20.98
N SER A 300 20.14 -9.93 20.18
CA SER A 300 20.68 -8.60 20.44
C SER A 300 19.69 -7.65 21.12
N GLY A 301 18.46 -8.10 21.37
CA GLY A 301 17.38 -7.34 22.00
C GLY A 301 17.09 -7.76 23.44
#